data_AF-A0A967LME7-F1
#
_entry.id   AF-A0A967LME7-F1
#
_cell.length_a   1.000
_cell.length_b   1.000
_cell.length_c   1.000
_cell.angle_alpha   90.00
_cell.angle_beta   90.00
_cell.angle_gamma   90.00
#
_symmetry.space_group_name_H-M   'P 1'
#
loop_
_entity.id
_entity.type
_entity.pdbx_description
1 polymer ?
#
loop_
_entity_poly.entity_id
_entity_poly.type
_entity_poly.pdbx_seq_one_letter_code
_entity_poly.pdbx_strand_id
1 'polypeptide(L)'
;VSLYYDPMLAKLIVHAPTRDRAIDRMLRALGELRVVGIETSAPFHRRVLQEPDFRAGEIDIRYLEKHDELLARTPDAQVLRSTALAAALLAEQERERRTVQRADGQAGRASRWRDMGWR
;
A
#
# COMPACT_ATOMS: atom_id res chain seq x y z
N VAL A 1 22.24 10.52 -8.65
CA VAL A 1 22.89 9.27 -8.20
C VAL A 1 23.28 8.50 -9.44
N SER A 2 24.56 8.15 -9.63
CA SER A 2 24.99 7.38 -10.81
C SER A 2 24.80 5.88 -10.56
N LEU A 3 24.81 5.08 -11.62
CA LEU A 3 24.70 3.62 -11.55
C LEU A 3 26.02 2.93 -11.20
N TYR A 4 27.12 3.68 -11.11
CA TYR A 4 28.48 3.14 -10.97
C TYR A 4 28.97 3.06 -9.53
N TYR A 5 28.21 3.63 -8.58
CA TYR A 5 28.56 3.67 -7.16
C TYR A 5 27.38 3.20 -6.31
N ASP A 6 27.68 2.90 -5.05
CA ASP A 6 26.67 2.59 -4.03
C ASP A 6 25.62 3.72 -3.93
N PRO A 7 24.30 3.43 -3.96
CA PRO A 7 23.23 4.43 -3.87
C PRO A 7 23.10 5.15 -2.51
N MET A 8 24.14 5.18 -1.68
CA MET A 8 24.12 5.87 -0.39
C MET A 8 24.01 7.39 -0.55
N LEU A 9 22.92 7.98 -0.06
CA LEU A 9 22.68 9.43 -0.10
C LEU A 9 23.29 10.15 1.11
N ALA A 10 23.03 9.64 2.32
CA ALA A 10 23.42 10.25 3.58
C ALA A 10 23.28 9.25 4.74
N LYS A 11 23.83 9.60 5.90
CA LYS A 11 23.63 8.90 7.18
C LYS A 11 22.80 9.77 8.12
N LEU A 12 21.66 9.26 8.58
CA LEU A 12 20.84 9.91 9.60
C LEU A 12 21.15 9.29 10.96
N ILE A 13 21.61 10.11 11.91
CA ILE A 13 22.05 9.67 13.24
C ILE A 13 21.27 10.45 14.29
N VAL A 14 20.79 9.76 15.32
CA VAL A 14 20.12 10.37 16.48
C VAL A 14 20.77 9.90 17.77
N HIS A 15 20.67 10.72 18.81
CA HIS A 15 21.14 10.39 20.15
C HIS A 15 20.04 10.68 21.19
N ALA A 16 19.93 9.80 22.18
CA ALA A 16 19.07 9.98 23.34
C ALA A 16 19.58 9.13 24.53
N PRO A 17 19.19 9.45 25.77
CA PRO A 17 19.65 8.72 26.96
C PRO A 17 19.22 7.24 27.05
N THR A 18 18.17 6.84 26.32
CA THR A 18 17.66 5.46 26.32
C THR A 18 17.40 4.99 24.89
N ARG A 19 17.43 3.66 24.68
CA ARG A 19 17.13 3.03 23.38
C ARG A 19 15.75 3.45 22.88
N ASP A 20 14.71 3.35 23.72
CA ASP A 20 13.35 3.73 23.33
C ASP A 20 13.27 5.19 22.88
N ARG A 21 13.89 6.11 23.61
CA ARG A 21 13.91 7.53 23.22
C ARG A 21 14.70 7.77 21.94
N ALA A 22 15.77 7.00 21.70
CA ALA A 22 16.54 7.10 20.47
C ALA A 22 15.73 6.58 19.28
N ILE A 23 15.02 5.47 19.44
CA ILE A 23 14.12 4.90 18.43
C ILE A 23 12.98 5.88 18.13
N ASP A 24 12.32 6.44 19.14
CA ASP A 24 11.24 7.42 18.95
C ASP A 24 11.73 8.69 18.25
N ARG A 25 12.92 9.17 18.62
CA ARG A 25 13.57 10.30 17.94
C ARG A 25 13.88 9.96 16.48
N MET A 26 14.37 8.75 16.19
CA MET A 26 14.65 8.31 14.82
C MET A 26 13.36 8.20 14.00
N LEU A 27 12.28 7.66 14.57
CA LEU A 27 10.98 7.56 13.91
C LEU A 27 10.41 8.93 13.55
N ARG A 28 10.58 9.93 14.43
CA ARG A 28 10.25 11.32 14.12
C ARG A 28 11.12 11.88 13.00
N ALA A 29 12.44 11.75 13.12
CA ALA A 29 13.39 12.26 12.13
C ALA A 29 13.15 11.66 10.72
N LEU A 30 12.89 10.36 10.64
CA LEU A 30 12.50 9.67 9.40
C LEU A 30 11.13 10.11 8.87
N GLY A 31 10.21 10.55 9.74
CA GLY A 31 8.90 11.07 9.33
C GLY A 31 8.99 12.49 8.76
N GLU A 32 9.95 13.28 9.24
CA GLU A 32 10.26 14.63 8.76
C GLU A 32 11.20 14.62 7.54
N LEU A 33 11.89 13.50 7.27
CA LEU A 33 12.79 13.35 6.13
C LEU A 33 12.02 13.48 4.81
N ARG A 34 12.39 14.48 4.00
CA ARG A 34 11.85 14.72 2.65
C ARG A 34 12.96 14.56 1.63
N VAL A 35 12.86 13.50 0.83
CA VAL A 35 13.68 13.26 -0.36
C VAL A 35 12.72 13.07 -1.53
N VAL A 36 12.91 13.86 -2.59
CA VAL A 36 12.01 13.88 -3.75
C VAL A 36 12.78 13.43 -4.99
N GLY A 37 12.09 12.73 -5.89
CA GLY A 37 12.62 12.31 -7.19
C GLY A 37 13.32 10.94 -7.20
N ILE A 38 13.53 10.32 -6.04
CA ILE A 38 14.08 8.97 -5.92
C ILE A 38 13.39 8.21 -4.79
N GLU A 39 13.30 6.89 -4.92
CA GLU A 39 12.91 6.03 -3.80
C GLU A 39 14.03 5.99 -2.75
N THR A 40 13.64 5.83 -1.49
CA THR A 40 14.59 5.77 -0.37
C THR A 40 14.27 4.57 0.53
N SER A 41 15.27 4.15 1.30
CA SER A 41 15.13 3.11 2.32
C SER A 41 14.42 3.59 3.60
N ALA A 42 13.96 4.84 3.66
CA ALA A 42 13.33 5.39 4.88
C ALA A 42 12.09 4.62 5.34
N PRO A 43 11.15 4.19 4.47
CA PRO A 43 9.99 3.40 4.90
C PRO A 43 10.37 2.05 5.51
N PHE A 44 11.39 1.39 4.96
CA PHE A 44 11.92 0.13 5.51
C PHE A 44 12.48 0.32 6.93
N HIS A 45 13.35 1.33 7.13
CA HIS A 45 13.90 1.62 8.45
C HIS A 45 12.81 1.94 9.48
N ARG A 46 11.74 2.64 9.09
CA ARG A 46 10.60 2.92 9.98
C ARG A 46 9.91 1.64 10.46
N ARG A 47 9.72 0.65 9.58
CA ARG A 47 9.14 -0.65 9.96
C ARG A 47 10.04 -1.40 10.93
N VAL A 48 11.34 -1.48 10.64
CA VAL A 48 12.32 -2.12 11.54
C VAL A 48 12.30 -1.46 12.93
N LEU A 49 12.28 -0.13 13.01
CA LEU A 49 12.23 0.60 14.28
C LEU A 49 10.90 0.47 15.06
N GLN A 50 9.84 -0.01 14.40
CA GLN A 50 8.53 -0.26 15.02
C GLN A 50 8.34 -1.73 15.41
N GLU A 51 9.18 -2.63 14.92
CA GLU A 51 9.09 -4.06 15.20
C GLU A 51 9.47 -4.34 16.67
N PRO A 52 8.65 -5.10 17.43
CA PRO A 52 8.88 -5.42 18.84
C PRO A 52 10.27 -5.93 19.21
N ASP A 53 10.80 -6.95 18.53
CA ASP A 53 12.10 -7.57 18.84
C ASP A 53 13.25 -6.58 18.60
N PHE A 54 13.20 -5.81 17.51
CA PHE A 54 14.13 -4.72 17.28
C PHE A 54 14.05 -3.67 18.39
N ARG A 55 12.85 -3.27 18.82
CA ARG A 55 12.71 -2.30 19.92
C ARG A 55 13.28 -2.84 21.22
N ALA A 56 13.00 -4.10 21.56
CA ALA A 56 13.55 -4.80 22.72
C ALA A 56 15.08 -5.00 22.64
N GLY A 57 15.65 -5.00 21.43
CA GLY A 57 17.07 -5.26 21.20
C GLY A 57 17.39 -6.75 21.02
N GLU A 58 16.39 -7.59 20.84
CA GLU A 58 16.48 -9.03 20.59
C GLU A 58 16.82 -9.29 19.11
N ILE A 59 18.01 -8.88 18.69
CA ILE A 59 18.46 -8.95 17.29
C ILE A 59 19.75 -9.77 17.15
N ASP A 60 19.83 -10.53 16.06
CA ASP A 60 21.03 -11.25 15.65
C ASP A 60 21.30 -11.05 14.15
N ILE A 61 22.35 -11.68 13.64
CA ILE A 61 22.77 -11.55 12.23
C ILE A 61 21.74 -12.11 11.23
N ARG A 62 20.79 -12.94 11.69
CA ARG A 62 19.69 -13.51 10.89
C ARG A 62 18.34 -12.86 11.21
N TYR A 63 18.31 -11.75 11.96
CA TYR A 63 17.08 -11.08 12.37
C TYR A 63 16.12 -10.83 11.19
N LEU A 64 16.63 -10.35 10.06
CA LEU A 64 15.80 -10.09 8.87
C LEU A 64 15.31 -11.36 8.17
N GLU A 65 16.01 -12.48 8.30
CA GLU A 65 15.54 -13.78 7.78
C GLU A 65 14.35 -14.32 8.60
N LYS A 66 14.27 -13.94 9.88
CA LYS A 66 13.18 -14.30 10.80
C LYS A 66 11.97 -13.38 10.69
N HIS A 67 12.14 -12.21 10.08
CA HIS A 67 11.15 -11.13 9.96
C HIS A 67 10.98 -10.72 8.49
N ASP A 68 10.71 -11.69 7.61
CA ASP A 68 10.62 -11.47 6.16
C ASP A 68 9.49 -10.50 5.78
N GLU A 69 8.46 -10.40 6.63
CA GLU A 69 7.34 -9.48 6.51
C GLU A 69 7.77 -8.02 6.52
N LEU A 70 8.92 -7.68 7.12
CA LEU A 70 9.47 -6.33 7.11
C LEU A 70 9.98 -5.89 5.74
N LEU A 71 10.29 -6.85 4.86
CA LEU A 71 10.73 -6.60 3.49
C LEU A 71 9.53 -6.31 2.57
N ALA A 72 8.35 -6.82 2.89
CA ALA A 72 7.15 -6.62 2.08
C ALA A 72 6.82 -5.12 1.96
N ARG A 73 6.70 -4.59 0.74
CA ARG A 73 6.31 -3.19 0.53
C ARG A 73 4.84 -3.03 0.93
N THR A 74 4.59 -2.24 1.97
CA THR A 74 3.22 -1.91 2.38
C THR A 74 2.79 -0.71 1.56
N PRO A 75 1.70 -0.78 0.79
CA PRO A 75 1.19 0.38 0.08
C PRO A 75 0.81 1.48 1.07
N ASP A 76 1.02 2.73 0.69
CA ASP A 76 0.64 3.87 1.52
C ASP A 76 -0.86 3.82 1.86
N ALA A 77 -1.23 4.18 3.09
CA ALA A 77 -2.60 4.08 3.56
C ALA A 77 -3.57 4.96 2.75
N GLN A 78 -3.12 6.10 2.23
CA GLN A 78 -3.93 6.96 1.37
C GLN A 78 -4.15 6.30 0.01
N VAL A 79 -3.12 5.64 -0.54
CA VAL A 79 -3.24 4.86 -1.78
C VAL A 79 -4.24 3.73 -1.59
N LEU A 80 -4.14 2.99 -0.47
CA LEU A 80 -5.12 1.94 -0.16
C LEU A 80 -6.55 2.49 -0.08
N ARG A 81 -6.76 3.63 0.60
CA ARG A 81 -8.08 4.27 0.71
C ARG A 81 -8.61 4.76 -0.63
N SER A 82 -7.79 5.41 -1.45
CA SER A 82 -8.23 5.93 -2.75
C SER A 82 -8.51 4.81 -3.74
N THR A 83 -7.69 3.76 -3.76
CA THR A 83 -7.94 2.55 -4.56
C THR A 83 -9.21 1.83 -4.10
N ALA A 84 -9.41 1.67 -2.79
CA ALA A 84 -10.62 1.06 -2.26
C ALA A 84 -11.89 1.85 -2.63
N LEU A 85 -11.86 3.18 -2.53
CA LEU A 85 -12.96 4.05 -2.94
C LEU A 85 -13.23 3.94 -4.45
N ALA A 86 -12.19 4.03 -5.27
CA ALA A 86 -12.32 3.88 -6.72
C ALA A 86 -12.88 2.51 -7.12
N ALA A 87 -12.39 1.43 -6.50
CA ALA A 87 -12.89 0.07 -6.73
C ALA A 87 -14.36 -0.08 -6.32
N ALA A 88 -14.76 0.50 -5.18
CA ALA A 88 -16.14 0.49 -4.73
C ALA A 88 -17.08 1.22 -5.70
N LEU A 89 -16.67 2.40 -6.20
CA LEU A 89 -17.44 3.16 -7.19
C LEU A 89 -17.56 2.40 -8.52
N LEU A 90 -16.47 1.80 -9.00
CA LEU A 90 -16.48 0.98 -10.22
C LEU A 90 -17.40 -0.24 -10.08
N ALA A 91 -17.36 -0.93 -8.94
CA ALA A 91 -18.24 -2.06 -8.67
C ALA A 91 -19.71 -1.65 -8.68
N GLU A 92 -20.04 -0.45 -8.19
CA GLU A 92 -21.42 0.06 -8.21
C GLU A 92 -21.88 0.41 -9.63
N GLN A 93 -21.03 1.08 -10.41
CA GLN A 93 -21.30 1.35 -11.82
C GLN A 93 -21.53 0.07 -12.63
N GLU A 94 -20.77 -1.00 -12.35
CA GLU A 94 -21.00 -2.30 -12.99
C GLU A 94 -22.33 -2.95 -12.60
N ARG A 95 -22.78 -2.80 -11.34
CA ARG A 95 -24.09 -3.30 -10.90
C ARG A 95 -25.21 -2.59 -11.65
N GLU A 96 -25.16 -1.26 -11.71
CA GLU A 96 -26.14 -0.44 -12.43
C GLU A 96 -26.21 -0.84 -13.91
N ARG A 97 -25.06 -0.93 -14.60
CA ARG A 97 -24.99 -1.35 -16.01
C ARG A 97 -25.53 -2.77 -16.22
N ARG A 98 -25.24 -3.71 -15.32
CA ARG A 98 -25.80 -5.08 -15.38
C ARG A 98 -27.31 -5.11 -15.18
N THR A 99 -27.85 -4.25 -14.31
CA THR A 99 -29.31 -4.16 -14.11
C THR A 99 -30.02 -3.60 -15.35
N VAL A 100 -29.48 -2.54 -15.96
CA VAL A 100 -30.02 -1.95 -17.19
C VAL A 100 -29.97 -2.96 -18.34
N GLN A 101 -28.85 -3.66 -18.53
CA GLN A 101 -28.71 -4.65 -19.61
C GLN A 101 -29.66 -5.85 -19.44
N ARG A 102 -29.93 -6.29 -18.21
CA ARG A 102 -30.94 -7.34 -17.95
C ARG A 102 -32.35 -6.88 -18.28
N ALA A 103 -32.69 -5.63 -17.93
CA ALA A 103 -34.00 -5.05 -18.23
C ALA A 103 -34.23 -4.93 -19.75
N ASP A 104 -33.25 -4.42 -20.50
CA ASP A 104 -33.30 -4.36 -21.97
C ASP A 104 -33.39 -5.74 -22.61
N GLY A 105 -32.62 -6.73 -22.11
CA GLY A 105 -32.68 -8.11 -22.60
C GLY A 105 -34.03 -8.79 -22.33
N GLN A 106 -34.71 -8.46 -21.23
CA GLN A 106 -36.07 -8.94 -20.93
C GLN A 106 -37.13 -8.24 -21.79
N ALA A 107 -37.02 -6.93 -22.00
CA ALA A 107 -37.92 -6.16 -22.87
C ALA A 107 -37.79 -6.60 -24.35
N GLY A 108 -36.57 -6.83 -24.84
CA GLY A 108 -36.29 -7.35 -26.18
C GLY A 108 -36.69 -8.81 -26.38
N ARG A 109 -36.68 -9.64 -25.32
CA ARG A 109 -37.31 -10.96 -25.35
C ARG A 109 -38.83 -10.86 -25.38
N ALA A 110 -39.45 -10.02 -24.54
CA ALA A 110 -40.89 -9.83 -24.49
C ALA A 110 -41.48 -9.28 -25.81
N SER A 111 -40.73 -8.44 -26.55
CA SER A 111 -41.12 -7.98 -27.89
C SER A 111 -40.95 -9.07 -28.96
N ARG A 112 -39.91 -9.92 -28.87
CA ARG A 112 -39.74 -11.08 -29.77
C ARG A 112 -40.89 -12.08 -29.71
N TRP A 113 -41.54 -12.26 -28.55
CA TRP A 113 -42.76 -13.08 -28.45
C TRP A 113 -43.99 -12.43 -29.10
N ARG A 114 -44.02 -11.11 -29.23
CA ARG A 114 -45.07 -10.38 -29.98
C ARG A 114 -44.86 -10.43 -31.50
N ASP A 115 -43.61 -10.47 -31.96
CA ASP A 115 -43.26 -10.67 -33.39
C ASP A 115 -43.40 -12.13 -33.85
N MET A 116 -43.53 -13.09 -32.92
CA MET A 116 -43.60 -14.53 -33.22
C MET A 116 -45.02 -15.12 -33.18
N GLY A 117 -46.07 -14.33 -33.34
CA GLY A 117 -47.45 -14.83 -33.40
C GLY A 117 -48.28 -14.16 -34.49
N TRP A 118 -49.20 -14.79 -35.22
CA TRP A 118 -49.68 -16.16 -35.33
C TRP A 118 -50.17 -16.30 -36.79
N ARG A 119 -49.91 -17.41 -37.48
CA ARG A 119 -50.58 -17.77 -38.75
C ARG A 119 -51.70 -18.76 -38.47
#